data_AF-A0A812V9C7-F1
#
_entry.id   AF-A0A812V9C7-F1
#
_cell.length_a   1.000
_cell.length_b   1.000
_cell.length_c   1.000
_cell.angle_alpha   90.00
_cell.angle_beta   90.00
_cell.angle_gamma   90.00
#
_symmetry.space_group_name_H-M   'P 1'
#
loop_
_entity.id
_entity.type
_entity.pdbx_description
1 polymer ?
#
loop_
_entity_poly.entity_id
_entity_poly.type
_entity_poly.pdbx_seq_one_letter_code
_entity_poly.pdbx_strand_id
1 'polypeptide(L)'
;MEEKAVQIKSPSNYLKAAAAREGSAAVVSVQTDESKIHRRATWLSSNVFQDRPISEEAVAALMGLGTRRALELFKDIEEKQDQIKNPSGYLISAASRETAGAHPGPAMMALPAITMPVMRSTPAPVAAMAMSSSADEAKIWRRASWLNANVFPDRPIDDEAIAAMSGLGAARAMELFKDVEEKQGQVRSPSGYLKTAASRESSVNVSSFSPRVHVMQPMQVTDATKVQRRASWLNANVFPDRPIDHQAIEAMMNLGTARAMELFKDSDSDAILVPPLC
;
A
#
# COMPACT_ATOMS: atom_id res chain seq x y z
N MET A 1 11.07 -29.52 -22.26
CA MET A 1 10.07 -28.60 -21.69
C MET A 1 8.63 -28.90 -22.16
N GLU A 2 8.40 -29.93 -22.99
CA GLU A 2 7.04 -30.30 -23.47
C GLU A 2 6.26 -31.26 -22.55
N GLU A 3 6.85 -31.75 -21.45
CA GLU A 3 6.21 -32.77 -20.60
C GLU A 3 5.14 -32.22 -19.64
N LYS A 4 4.95 -30.90 -19.56
CA LYS A 4 3.99 -30.30 -18.62
C LYS A 4 2.56 -30.14 -19.16
N ALA A 5 2.36 -30.09 -20.47
CA ALA A 5 1.04 -29.82 -21.06
C ALA A 5 0.05 -30.99 -20.94
N VAL A 6 0.54 -32.23 -20.74
CA VAL A 6 -0.32 -33.43 -20.62
C VAL A 6 -0.86 -33.62 -19.18
N GLN A 7 -0.38 -32.84 -18.20
CA GLN A 7 -0.62 -33.11 -16.78
C GLN A 7 -1.76 -32.32 -16.13
N ILE A 8 -2.47 -31.44 -16.86
CA ILE A 8 -3.70 -30.81 -16.36
C ILE A 8 -4.92 -31.62 -16.82
N LYS A 9 -4.98 -32.92 -16.49
CA LYS A 9 -6.16 -33.75 -16.82
C LYS A 9 -7.43 -33.29 -16.09
N SER A 10 -7.29 -32.52 -15.00
CA SER A 10 -8.39 -31.91 -14.25
C SER A 10 -7.92 -30.62 -13.58
N PRO A 11 -8.48 -29.44 -13.93
CA PRO A 11 -8.13 -28.17 -13.29
C PRO A 11 -8.42 -28.20 -11.78
N SER A 12 -9.48 -28.89 -11.36
CA SER A 12 -9.78 -29.10 -9.94
C SER A 12 -8.66 -29.86 -9.22
N ASN A 13 -8.10 -30.91 -9.82
CA ASN A 13 -7.01 -31.67 -9.19
C ASN A 13 -5.72 -30.87 -9.13
N TYR A 14 -5.42 -30.09 -10.17
CA TYR A 14 -4.27 -29.18 -10.17
C TYR A 14 -4.37 -28.15 -9.06
N LEU A 15 -5.51 -27.45 -8.94
CA LEU A 15 -5.74 -26.43 -7.93
C LEU A 15 -5.74 -27.02 -6.51
N LYS A 16 -6.33 -28.20 -6.29
CA LYS A 16 -6.25 -28.91 -5.00
C LYS A 16 -4.82 -29.29 -4.64
N ALA A 17 -4.05 -29.82 -5.59
CA ALA A 17 -2.65 -30.20 -5.35
C ALA A 17 -1.75 -28.98 -5.11
N ALA A 18 -1.96 -27.90 -5.87
CA ALA A 18 -1.27 -26.62 -5.67
C ALA A 18 -1.62 -26.03 -4.31
N ALA A 19 -2.90 -26.00 -3.95
CA ALA A 19 -3.36 -25.52 -2.64
C ALA A 19 -2.85 -26.38 -1.48
N ALA A 20 -2.74 -27.71 -1.64
CA ALA A 20 -2.17 -28.57 -0.62
C ALA A 20 -0.65 -28.36 -0.44
N ARG A 21 0.09 -28.16 -1.54
CA ARG A 21 1.53 -27.82 -1.51
C ARG A 21 1.77 -26.48 -0.85
N GLU A 22 0.98 -25.49 -1.23
CA GLU A 22 1.04 -24.13 -0.68
C GLU A 22 0.55 -24.10 0.76
N GLY A 23 -0.51 -24.82 1.11
CA GLY A 23 -1.01 -24.94 2.48
C GLY A 23 -0.03 -25.63 3.43
N SER A 24 0.76 -26.59 2.92
CA SER A 24 1.84 -27.23 3.67
C SER A 24 3.12 -26.39 3.74
N ALA A 25 3.37 -25.52 2.75
CA ALA A 25 4.46 -24.53 2.77
C ALA A 25 4.05 -23.24 3.53
N ALA A 26 2.75 -23.01 3.70
CA ALA A 26 2.14 -21.93 4.46
C ALA A 26 1.94 -22.30 5.94
N VAL A 27 2.77 -23.22 6.48
CA VAL A 27 3.31 -23.04 7.84
C VAL A 27 4.26 -21.83 7.80
N VAL A 28 3.58 -20.70 7.60
CA VAL A 28 3.89 -19.29 7.72
C VAL A 28 5.36 -19.01 8.03
N SER A 29 6.13 -18.64 7.01
CA SER A 29 7.10 -17.58 7.19
C SER A 29 6.31 -16.33 7.56
N VAL A 30 6.01 -16.17 8.84
CA VAL A 30 5.64 -14.88 9.38
C VAL A 30 6.86 -14.06 9.02
N GLN A 31 6.76 -13.17 8.02
CA GLN A 31 7.82 -12.20 7.79
C GLN A 31 7.79 -11.33 9.01
N THR A 32 8.54 -11.78 10.02
CA THR A 32 8.72 -11.08 11.25
C THR A 32 9.21 -9.71 10.88
N ASP A 33 8.76 -8.75 11.67
CA ASP A 33 9.26 -7.38 11.65
C ASP A 33 10.79 -7.34 11.53
N GLU A 34 11.46 -8.23 12.25
CA GLU A 34 12.89 -8.55 12.16
C GLU A 34 13.37 -8.91 10.74
N SER A 35 12.71 -9.83 10.04
CA SER A 35 13.07 -10.25 8.68
C SER A 35 13.04 -9.08 7.68
N LYS A 36 12.12 -8.12 7.87
CA LYS A 36 12.03 -6.93 7.01
C LYS A 36 13.17 -5.95 7.27
N ILE A 37 13.47 -5.69 8.55
CA ILE A 37 14.58 -4.82 8.97
C ILE A 37 15.91 -5.38 8.45
N HIS A 38 16.16 -6.67 8.67
CA HIS A 38 17.39 -7.33 8.23
C HIS A 38 17.53 -7.30 6.71
N ARG A 39 16.47 -7.61 5.96
CA ARG A 39 16.49 -7.56 4.49
C ARG A 39 16.81 -6.15 3.98
N ARG A 40 16.21 -5.11 4.58
CA ARG A 40 16.48 -3.72 4.18
C ARG A 40 17.93 -3.33 4.49
N ALA A 41 18.44 -3.71 5.66
CA ALA A 41 19.84 -3.46 6.03
C ALA A 41 20.82 -4.14 5.06
N THR A 42 20.60 -5.42 4.74
CA THR A 42 21.44 -6.17 3.78
C THR A 42 21.43 -5.51 2.40
N TRP A 43 20.26 -5.06 1.92
CA TRP A 43 20.16 -4.36 0.64
C TRP A 43 20.94 -3.04 0.65
N LEU A 44 20.80 -2.22 1.70
CA LEU A 44 21.53 -0.96 1.83
C LEU A 44 23.04 -1.17 1.91
N SER A 45 23.51 -2.16 2.68
CA SER A 45 24.92 -2.54 2.73
C SER A 45 25.47 -2.94 1.36
N SER A 46 24.68 -3.64 0.55
CA SER A 46 25.11 -4.14 -0.76
C SER A 46 25.01 -3.10 -1.89
N ASN A 47 24.07 -2.15 -1.80
CA ASN A 47 23.77 -1.24 -2.92
C ASN A 47 24.23 0.20 -2.65
N VAL A 48 24.12 0.67 -1.41
CA VAL A 48 24.32 2.08 -1.03
C VAL A 48 25.62 2.27 -0.24
N PHE A 49 25.91 1.36 0.69
CA PHE A 49 27.04 1.46 1.61
C PHE A 49 28.08 0.34 1.41
N GLN A 50 28.45 0.08 0.15
CA GLN A 50 29.36 -1.02 -0.22
C GLN A 50 30.71 -0.96 0.53
N ASP A 51 31.28 0.24 0.67
CA ASP A 51 32.56 0.46 1.36
C ASP A 51 32.46 0.40 2.90
N ARG A 52 31.24 0.40 3.44
CA ARG A 52 30.97 0.61 4.87
C ARG A 52 29.64 -0.04 5.27
N PRO A 53 29.56 -1.38 5.22
CA PRO A 53 28.32 -2.10 5.46
C PRO A 53 27.73 -1.79 6.84
N ILE A 54 26.41 -1.82 6.92
CA ILE A 54 25.67 -1.67 8.18
C ILE A 54 25.98 -2.89 9.06
N SER A 55 26.41 -2.65 10.30
CA SER A 55 26.75 -3.70 11.24
C SER A 55 25.51 -4.34 11.86
N GLU A 56 25.62 -5.60 12.28
CA GLU A 56 24.55 -6.32 12.99
C GLU A 56 24.13 -5.61 14.28
N GLU A 57 25.06 -4.93 14.96
CA GLU A 57 24.75 -4.11 16.15
C GLU A 57 23.75 -2.98 15.83
N ALA A 58 23.90 -2.33 14.68
CA ALA A 58 22.97 -1.31 14.23
C ALA A 58 21.59 -1.91 13.88
N VAL A 59 21.56 -3.10 13.27
CA VAL A 59 20.31 -3.82 12.99
C VAL A 59 19.59 -4.19 14.28
N ALA A 60 20.31 -4.73 15.28
CA ALA A 60 19.77 -5.07 16.58
C ALA A 60 19.21 -3.84 17.32
N ALA A 61 19.90 -2.69 17.26
CA ALA A 61 19.41 -1.45 17.83
C ALA A 61 18.08 -0.99 17.21
N LEU A 62 17.90 -1.18 15.89
CA LEU A 62 16.67 -0.82 15.18
C LEU A 62 15.51 -1.77 15.48
N MET A 63 15.79 -3.05 15.77
CA MET A 63 14.74 -4.01 16.14
C MET A 63 13.96 -3.59 17.38
N GLY A 64 14.62 -2.91 18.33
CA GLY A 64 13.97 -2.38 19.54
C GLY A 64 12.95 -1.25 19.28
N LEU A 65 12.97 -0.61 18.10
CA LEU A 65 12.06 0.48 17.74
C LEU A 65 10.78 0.02 17.02
N GLY A 66 10.76 -1.23 16.55
CA GLY A 66 9.73 -1.76 15.66
C GLY A 66 9.93 -1.38 14.19
N THR A 67 9.31 -2.16 13.29
CA THR A 67 9.56 -2.09 11.84
C THR A 67 9.35 -0.73 11.22
N ARG A 68 8.22 -0.08 11.55
CA ARG A 68 7.85 1.18 10.90
C ARG A 68 8.91 2.25 11.15
N ARG A 69 9.33 2.44 12.40
CA ARG A 69 10.31 3.46 12.76
C ARG A 69 11.69 3.12 12.22
N ALA A 70 12.08 1.85 12.25
CA ALA A 70 13.33 1.39 11.65
C ALA A 70 13.40 1.68 10.13
N LEU A 71 12.31 1.46 9.39
CA LEU A 71 12.25 1.76 7.96
C LEU A 71 12.31 3.26 7.65
N GLU A 72 11.78 4.12 8.53
CA GLU A 72 11.93 5.58 8.42
C GLU A 72 13.40 5.99 8.59
N LEU A 73 14.10 5.45 9.59
CA LEU A 73 15.54 5.72 9.79
C LEU A 73 16.40 5.22 8.62
N PHE A 74 16.05 4.08 8.02
CA PHE A 74 16.73 3.61 6.80
C PHE A 74 16.53 4.56 5.62
N LYS A 75 15.35 5.15 5.48
CA LYS A 75 15.07 6.15 4.44
C LYS A 75 15.88 7.43 4.68
N ASP A 76 15.97 7.89 5.93
CA ASP A 76 16.75 9.07 6.29
C ASP A 76 18.25 8.93 5.96
N ILE A 77 18.84 7.75 6.15
CA ILE A 77 20.26 7.52 5.80
C ILE A 77 20.48 7.39 4.30
N GLU A 78 19.49 6.88 3.57
CA GLU A 78 19.51 6.78 2.11
C GLU A 78 19.52 8.18 1.48
N GLU A 79 18.70 9.10 1.99
CA GLU A 79 18.67 10.51 1.57
C GLU A 79 19.97 11.27 1.93
N LYS A 80 20.70 10.82 2.95
CA LYS A 80 21.93 11.47 3.47
C LYS A 80 23.20 10.66 3.21
N GLN A 81 23.19 9.73 2.26
CA GLN A 81 24.29 8.77 2.04
C GLN A 81 25.66 9.44 1.88
N ASP A 82 25.72 10.58 1.19
CA ASP A 82 26.97 11.32 0.92
C ASP A 82 27.47 12.11 2.13
N GLN A 83 26.59 12.43 3.07
CA GLN A 83 26.90 13.24 4.26
C GLN A 83 27.30 12.37 5.46
N ILE A 84 26.78 11.14 5.52
CA ILE A 84 27.03 10.22 6.63
C ILE A 84 28.36 9.53 6.37
N LYS A 85 29.33 9.65 7.29
CA LYS A 85 30.63 8.94 7.20
C LYS A 85 30.56 7.49 7.68
N ASN A 86 29.77 7.22 8.71
CA ASN A 86 29.60 5.90 9.32
C ASN A 86 28.09 5.60 9.48
N PRO A 87 27.49 4.79 8.58
CA PRO A 87 26.06 4.52 8.61
C PRO A 87 25.63 3.74 9.86
N SER A 88 26.43 2.77 10.31
CA SER A 88 26.15 1.99 11.53
C SER A 88 26.11 2.89 12.77
N GLY A 89 27.09 3.76 12.93
CA GLY A 89 27.15 4.71 14.06
C GLY A 89 26.01 5.73 14.05
N TYR A 90 25.57 6.16 12.86
CA TYR A 90 24.40 7.02 12.72
C TYR A 90 23.12 6.30 13.18
N LEU A 91 22.88 5.07 12.70
CA LEU A 91 21.68 4.29 13.03
C LEU A 91 21.59 3.97 14.53
N ILE A 92 22.69 3.55 15.16
CA ILE A 92 22.75 3.29 16.61
C ILE A 92 22.41 4.57 17.39
N SER A 93 23.01 5.71 17.01
CA SER A 93 22.76 7.00 17.65
C SER A 93 21.31 7.47 17.47
N ALA A 94 20.74 7.28 16.28
CA ALA A 94 19.35 7.62 15.99
C ALA A 94 18.39 6.73 16.79
N ALA A 95 18.62 5.41 16.80
CA ALA A 95 17.83 4.46 17.58
C ALA A 95 17.87 4.78 19.08
N SER A 96 19.05 5.11 19.61
CA SER A 96 19.22 5.51 21.01
C SER A 96 18.47 6.79 21.38
N ARG A 97 18.33 7.76 20.46
CA ARG A 97 17.55 8.99 20.70
C ARG A 97 16.06 8.71 20.76
N GLU A 98 15.58 7.79 19.92
CA GLU A 98 14.18 7.37 19.89
C GLU A 98 13.80 6.60 21.17
N THR A 99 14.68 5.71 21.66
CA THR A 99 14.41 4.95 22.90
C THR A 99 14.55 5.78 24.16
N ALA A 100 15.41 6.80 24.16
CA ALA A 100 15.64 7.67 25.33
C ALA A 100 14.47 8.62 25.64
N GLY A 101 13.38 8.63 24.87
CA GLY A 101 12.15 9.39 25.17
C GLY A 101 12.28 10.91 25.14
N ALA A 102 13.47 11.44 24.87
CA ALA A 102 13.74 12.86 24.78
C ALA A 102 13.79 13.24 23.30
N HIS A 103 12.69 13.74 22.76
CA HIS A 103 12.76 14.64 21.61
C HIS A 103 13.69 15.80 22.00
N PRO A 104 14.92 15.91 21.45
CA PRO A 104 15.57 17.20 21.45
C PRO A 104 14.86 17.95 20.32
N GLY A 105 13.84 18.72 20.68
CA GLY A 105 13.42 19.82 19.82
C GLY A 105 14.68 20.60 19.41
N PRO A 106 14.71 21.19 18.20
CA PRO A 106 15.90 21.86 17.69
C PRO A 106 16.42 22.79 18.78
N ALA A 107 17.63 22.50 19.25
CA ALA A 107 18.30 23.23 20.30
C ALA A 107 18.50 24.67 19.80
N MET A 108 17.52 25.51 20.06
CA MET A 108 17.69 26.94 20.09
C MET A 108 18.72 27.21 21.19
N MET A 109 19.82 27.82 20.75
CA MET A 109 20.91 28.36 21.54
C MET A 109 20.50 28.69 22.98
N ALA A 110 21.23 28.11 23.93
CA ALA A 110 21.16 28.40 25.33
C ALA A 110 21.35 29.91 25.58
N LEU A 111 20.27 30.57 26.03
CA LEU A 111 20.34 31.82 26.75
C LEU A 111 20.37 31.52 28.26
N PRO A 112 21.13 32.29 29.06
CA PRO A 112 21.23 32.08 30.50
C PRO A 112 19.91 32.37 31.23
N ALA A 113 19.70 31.61 32.30
CA ALA A 113 18.48 31.51 33.09
C ALA A 113 18.01 32.83 33.69
N ILE A 114 16.75 33.20 33.40
CA ILE A 114 15.94 34.09 34.24
C ILE A 114 14.79 33.27 34.81
N THR A 115 14.84 33.08 36.12
CA THR A 115 13.85 32.40 36.96
C THR A 115 12.53 33.18 36.95
N MET A 116 11.42 32.55 36.55
CA MET A 116 10.07 33.09 36.74
C MET A 116 9.12 32.01 37.30
N PRO A 117 8.15 32.40 38.17
CA PRO A 117 7.33 31.49 38.93
C PRO A 117 6.13 30.92 38.17
N VAL A 118 5.78 29.70 38.58
CA VAL A 118 4.64 28.86 38.20
C VAL A 118 3.29 29.55 38.41
N MET A 119 2.43 29.54 37.39
CA MET A 119 0.98 29.58 37.57
C MET A 119 0.22 28.57 36.69
N ARG A 120 -0.84 28.06 37.32
CA ARG A 120 -1.73 26.93 36.98
C ARG A 120 -2.60 27.18 35.75
N SER A 121 -2.94 26.10 35.02
CA SER A 121 -4.30 25.53 34.91
C SER A 121 -4.47 24.82 33.56
N THR A 122 -4.67 23.49 33.58
CA THR A 122 -5.01 22.70 32.39
C THR A 122 -6.52 22.43 32.34
N PRO A 123 -7.25 22.89 31.31
CA PRO A 123 -8.57 22.36 30.99
C PRO A 123 -8.47 21.06 30.18
N ALA A 124 -9.44 20.16 30.40
CA ALA A 124 -9.55 18.83 29.81
C ALA A 124 -9.79 18.86 28.28
N PRO A 125 -9.26 17.90 27.49
CA PRO A 125 -9.54 17.80 26.07
C PRO A 125 -10.80 16.97 25.80
N VAL A 126 -11.87 17.64 25.37
CA VAL A 126 -13.06 17.01 24.73
C VAL A 126 -13.26 17.60 23.34
N ALA A 127 -12.45 17.18 22.36
CA ALA A 127 -12.73 17.38 20.92
C ALA A 127 -11.71 16.61 20.05
N ALA A 128 -11.93 15.31 19.83
CA ALA A 128 -11.06 14.47 19.00
C ALA A 128 -11.74 13.98 17.70
N MET A 129 -12.51 14.83 17.01
CA MET A 129 -13.19 14.44 15.76
C MET A 129 -13.08 15.39 14.56
N ALA A 130 -12.24 16.45 14.60
CA ALA A 130 -12.14 17.41 13.48
C ALA A 130 -10.72 17.59 12.88
N MET A 131 -9.73 16.78 13.27
CA MET A 131 -8.33 16.99 12.87
C MET A 131 -7.87 16.19 11.64
N SER A 132 -8.74 15.39 10.99
CA SER A 132 -8.33 14.53 9.87
C SER A 132 -8.28 15.23 8.50
N SER A 133 -8.99 16.34 8.30
CA SER A 133 -9.09 17.00 6.98
C SER A 133 -7.75 17.59 6.51
N SER A 134 -6.97 18.15 7.44
CA SER A 134 -5.68 18.78 7.10
C SER A 134 -4.64 17.79 6.57
N ALA A 135 -4.59 16.57 7.11
CA ALA A 135 -3.65 15.55 6.67
C ALA A 135 -3.96 15.04 5.25
N ASP A 136 -5.24 14.97 4.91
CA ASP A 136 -5.70 14.52 3.60
C ASP A 136 -5.49 15.58 2.51
N GLU A 137 -5.78 16.84 2.82
CA GLU A 137 -5.47 17.98 1.95
C GLU A 137 -3.96 18.05 1.62
N ALA A 138 -3.09 17.88 2.63
CA ALA A 138 -1.65 17.85 2.42
C ALA A 138 -1.17 16.70 1.54
N LYS A 139 -1.87 15.55 1.51
CA LYS A 139 -1.55 14.44 0.60
C LYS A 139 -2.00 14.75 -0.83
N ILE A 140 -3.22 15.29 -0.98
CA ILE A 140 -3.79 15.68 -2.27
C ILE A 140 -2.90 16.73 -2.94
N TRP A 141 -2.50 17.76 -2.19
CA TRP A 141 -1.63 18.82 -2.68
C TRP A 141 -0.26 18.28 -3.13
N ARG A 142 0.37 17.41 -2.33
CA ARG A 142 1.65 16.77 -2.70
C ARG A 142 1.53 15.94 -3.99
N ARG A 143 0.43 15.18 -4.15
CA ARG A 143 0.22 14.38 -5.37
C ARG A 143 0.00 15.28 -6.59
N ALA A 144 -0.81 16.32 -6.47
CA ALA A 144 -1.04 17.29 -7.55
C ALA A 144 0.25 18.02 -7.94
N SER A 145 1.06 18.45 -6.97
CA SER A 145 2.36 19.07 -7.22
C SER A 145 3.32 18.14 -7.96
N TRP A 146 3.38 16.85 -7.57
CA TRP A 146 4.18 15.85 -8.28
C TRP A 146 3.70 15.63 -9.72
N LEU A 147 2.37 15.56 -9.95
CA LEU A 147 1.80 15.44 -11.29
C LEU A 147 2.13 16.66 -12.16
N ASN A 148 2.07 17.87 -11.62
CA ASN A 148 2.45 19.08 -12.33
C ASN A 148 3.93 19.07 -12.73
N ALA A 149 4.80 18.49 -11.89
CA ALA A 149 6.23 18.42 -12.19
C ALA A 149 6.60 17.28 -13.17
N ASN A 150 5.90 16.14 -13.14
CA ASN A 150 6.35 14.91 -13.83
C ASN A 150 5.45 14.48 -14.99
N VAL A 151 4.15 14.76 -14.93
CA VAL A 151 3.15 14.22 -15.88
C VAL A 151 2.54 15.33 -16.73
N PHE A 152 2.28 16.50 -16.14
CA PHE A 152 1.62 17.64 -16.80
C PHE A 152 2.43 18.95 -16.71
N PRO A 153 3.72 18.97 -17.10
CA PRO A 153 4.54 20.19 -17.01
C PRO A 153 4.04 21.31 -17.93
N ASP A 154 3.39 20.97 -19.04
CA ASP A 154 2.82 21.90 -20.02
C ASP A 154 1.40 22.37 -19.67
N ARG A 155 0.70 21.66 -18.78
CA ARG A 155 -0.70 21.90 -18.44
C ARG A 155 -0.97 21.62 -16.95
N PRO A 156 -0.43 22.43 -16.04
CA PRO A 156 -0.52 22.16 -14.61
C PRO A 156 -1.98 22.13 -14.12
N ILE A 157 -2.23 21.26 -13.14
CA ILE A 157 -3.46 21.20 -12.36
C ILE A 157 -3.57 22.48 -11.53
N ASP A 158 -4.72 23.17 -11.65
CA ASP A 158 -4.98 24.43 -10.96
C ASP A 158 -5.46 24.22 -9.51
N ASP A 159 -5.32 25.26 -8.68
CA ASP A 159 -5.69 25.22 -7.26
C ASP A 159 -7.19 24.94 -7.06
N GLU A 160 -8.05 25.38 -8.00
CA GLU A 160 -9.48 25.09 -7.97
C GLU A 160 -9.77 23.58 -8.10
N ALA A 161 -9.08 22.89 -9.01
CA ALA A 161 -9.20 21.45 -9.15
C ALA A 161 -8.68 20.72 -7.90
N ILE A 162 -7.58 21.21 -7.30
CA ILE A 162 -7.05 20.66 -6.04
C ILE A 162 -8.06 20.83 -4.90
N ALA A 163 -8.66 22.01 -4.77
CA ALA A 163 -9.70 22.26 -3.76
C ALA A 163 -10.94 21.39 -3.98
N ALA A 164 -11.36 21.18 -5.23
CA ALA A 164 -12.45 20.27 -5.56
C ALA A 164 -12.14 18.81 -5.17
N MET A 165 -10.89 18.37 -5.35
CA MET A 165 -10.44 17.03 -4.91
C MET A 165 -10.44 16.90 -3.38
N SER A 166 -10.02 17.94 -2.65
CA SER A 166 -10.06 17.96 -1.18
C SER A 166 -11.47 17.75 -0.63
N GLY A 167 -12.50 18.25 -1.32
CA GLY A 167 -13.91 18.02 -0.96
C GLY A 167 -14.38 16.57 -1.06
N LEU A 168 -13.69 15.71 -1.83
CA LEU A 168 -14.03 14.28 -1.97
C LEU A 168 -13.33 13.39 -0.92
N GLY A 169 -12.30 13.90 -0.24
CA GLY A 169 -11.41 13.13 0.62
C GLY A 169 -10.26 12.43 -0.13
N ALA A 170 -9.18 12.11 0.60
CA ALA A 170 -7.92 11.65 -0.01
C ALA A 170 -8.05 10.35 -0.80
N ALA A 171 -8.84 9.37 -0.34
CA ALA A 171 -8.95 8.07 -1.02
C ALA A 171 -9.50 8.22 -2.44
N ARG A 172 -10.64 8.91 -2.59
CA ARG A 172 -11.28 9.10 -3.89
C ARG A 172 -10.49 10.05 -4.80
N ALA A 173 -9.90 11.10 -4.24
CA ALA A 173 -9.01 11.99 -4.97
C ALA A 173 -7.80 11.24 -5.59
N MET A 174 -7.19 10.30 -4.86
CA MET A 174 -6.05 9.52 -5.37
C MET A 174 -6.43 8.60 -6.53
N GLU A 175 -7.65 8.04 -6.53
CA GLU A 175 -8.17 7.26 -7.66
C GLU A 175 -8.34 8.14 -8.90
N LEU A 176 -8.92 9.33 -8.76
CA LEU A 176 -9.08 10.27 -9.88
C LEU A 176 -7.74 10.78 -10.42
N PHE A 177 -6.75 10.99 -9.55
CA PHE A 177 -5.38 11.31 -9.97
C PHE A 177 -4.72 10.16 -10.74
N LYS A 178 -4.97 8.92 -10.35
CA LYS A 178 -4.47 7.75 -11.10
C LYS A 178 -5.14 7.64 -12.47
N ASP A 179 -6.45 7.86 -12.53
CA ASP A 179 -7.20 7.82 -13.80
C ASP A 179 -6.73 8.89 -14.79
N VAL A 180 -6.43 10.11 -14.32
CA VAL A 180 -5.93 11.19 -15.21
C VAL A 180 -4.50 10.92 -15.67
N GLU A 181 -3.67 10.29 -14.82
CA GLU A 181 -2.31 9.86 -15.15
C GLU A 181 -2.32 8.75 -16.24
N GLU A 182 -3.17 7.74 -16.11
CA GLU A 182 -3.33 6.69 -17.13
C GLU A 182 -3.82 7.26 -18.47
N LYS A 183 -4.56 8.37 -18.44
CA LYS A 183 -5.09 9.06 -19.63
C LYS A 183 -4.28 10.28 -20.04
N GLN A 184 -3.03 10.43 -19.59
CA GLN A 184 -2.23 11.65 -19.80
C GLN A 184 -2.19 12.13 -21.27
N GLY A 185 -2.08 11.21 -22.24
CA GLY A 185 -2.03 11.53 -23.67
C GLY A 185 -3.39 11.85 -24.32
N GLN A 186 -4.50 11.54 -23.63
CA GLN A 186 -5.86 11.77 -24.11
C GLN A 186 -6.51 12.99 -23.44
N VAL A 187 -6.02 13.39 -22.26
CA VAL A 187 -6.57 14.50 -21.49
C VAL A 187 -5.94 15.82 -21.93
N ARG A 188 -6.73 16.65 -22.62
CA ARG A 188 -6.33 17.98 -23.08
C ARG A 188 -6.15 18.99 -21.94
N SER A 189 -6.95 18.89 -20.88
CA SER A 189 -6.88 19.74 -19.69
C SER A 189 -7.11 18.91 -18.43
N PRO A 190 -6.06 18.63 -17.64
CA PRO A 190 -6.21 17.81 -16.44
C PRO A 190 -7.07 18.49 -15.37
N SER A 191 -6.96 19.82 -15.20
CA SER A 191 -7.82 20.58 -14.28
C SER A 191 -9.30 20.46 -14.63
N GLY A 192 -9.64 20.61 -15.91
CA GLY A 192 -11.02 20.45 -16.38
C GLY A 192 -11.56 19.04 -16.19
N TYR A 193 -10.74 18.02 -16.47
CA TYR A 193 -11.09 16.62 -16.24
C TYR A 193 -11.39 16.36 -14.76
N LEU A 194 -10.50 16.78 -13.86
CA LEU A 194 -10.64 16.59 -12.43
C LEU A 194 -11.84 17.34 -11.85
N LYS A 195 -12.07 18.60 -12.20
CA LYS A 195 -13.26 19.36 -11.77
C LYS A 195 -14.57 18.68 -12.22
N THR A 196 -14.61 18.20 -13.47
CA THR A 196 -15.78 17.46 -13.99
C THR A 196 -16.00 16.14 -13.26
N ALA A 197 -14.93 15.39 -12.99
CA ALA A 197 -14.99 14.16 -12.23
C ALA A 197 -15.46 14.41 -10.79
N ALA A 198 -14.90 15.41 -10.11
CA ALA A 198 -15.32 15.80 -8.75
C ALA A 198 -16.80 16.15 -8.69
N SER A 199 -17.28 16.94 -9.66
CA SER A 199 -18.68 17.34 -9.72
C SER A 199 -19.63 16.15 -9.91
N ARG A 200 -19.20 15.12 -10.65
CA ARG A 200 -20.00 13.89 -10.81
C ARG A 200 -20.05 13.10 -9.50
N GLU A 201 -18.92 12.96 -8.82
CA GLU A 201 -18.84 12.27 -7.52
C GLU A 201 -19.65 12.98 -6.44
N SER A 202 -19.57 14.31 -6.37
CA SER A 202 -20.33 15.08 -5.39
C SER A 202 -21.84 15.05 -5.67
N SER A 203 -22.24 15.05 -6.95
CA SER A 203 -23.65 14.99 -7.34
C SER A 203 -24.30 13.63 -7.06
N VAL A 204 -23.56 12.53 -7.15
CA VAL A 204 -24.10 11.18 -6.87
C VAL A 204 -24.42 11.01 -5.37
N ASN A 205 -23.77 11.77 -4.49
CA ASN A 205 -23.95 11.62 -3.04
C ASN A 205 -25.18 12.36 -2.47
N VAL A 206 -25.78 13.29 -3.21
CA VAL A 206 -26.94 14.09 -2.71
C VAL A 206 -28.31 13.56 -3.13
N SER A 207 -28.40 12.61 -4.06
CA SER A 207 -29.69 12.16 -4.61
C SER A 207 -30.23 10.83 -4.06
N SER A 208 -29.57 10.20 -3.09
CA SER A 208 -29.99 8.91 -2.53
C SER A 208 -30.49 8.95 -1.07
N PHE A 209 -30.81 10.13 -0.53
CA PHE A 209 -31.43 10.26 0.79
C PHE A 209 -32.96 10.44 0.69
N SER A 210 -33.67 9.43 0.17
CA SER A 210 -35.07 9.21 0.56
C SER A 210 -35.09 8.63 1.98
N PRO A 211 -35.86 9.20 2.93
CA PRO A 211 -35.90 8.67 4.27
C PRO A 211 -36.72 7.38 4.28
N ARG A 212 -36.19 6.38 5.01
CA ARG A 212 -36.88 5.15 5.46
C ARG A 212 -36.79 3.93 4.54
N VAL A 213 -35.58 3.40 4.38
CA VAL A 213 -35.39 1.95 4.20
C VAL A 213 -34.32 1.49 5.18
N HIS A 214 -34.57 0.35 5.80
CA HIS A 214 -33.66 -0.35 6.70
C HIS A 214 -32.22 -0.28 6.19
N VAL A 215 -31.30 0.19 7.03
CA VAL A 215 -29.86 0.18 6.77
C VAL A 215 -29.42 -1.27 6.64
N MET A 216 -29.44 -1.81 5.42
CA MET A 216 -28.62 -2.97 5.09
C MET A 216 -27.19 -2.45 4.95
N GLN A 217 -26.36 -2.86 5.89
CA GLN A 217 -24.93 -2.57 5.91
C GLN A 217 -24.33 -2.83 4.52
N PRO A 218 -23.38 -1.98 4.04
CA PRO A 218 -22.61 -2.30 2.85
C PRO A 218 -21.95 -3.65 3.08
N MET A 219 -22.49 -4.68 2.42
CA MET A 219 -22.05 -6.05 2.55
C MET A 219 -20.59 -6.06 2.08
N GLN A 220 -19.68 -6.15 3.05
CA GLN A 220 -18.26 -6.17 2.76
C GLN A 220 -18.03 -7.33 1.79
N VAL A 221 -17.55 -7.00 0.59
CA VAL A 221 -17.14 -7.98 -0.41
C VAL A 221 -15.91 -8.66 0.19
N THR A 222 -16.14 -9.72 0.95
CA THR A 222 -15.08 -10.44 1.64
C THR A 222 -14.14 -11.03 0.61
N ASP A 223 -12.90 -11.20 1.00
CA ASP A 223 -11.84 -11.81 0.20
C ASP A 223 -12.26 -13.16 -0.42
N ALA A 224 -13.02 -13.94 0.35
CA ALA A 224 -13.72 -15.15 -0.08
C ALA A 224 -14.55 -14.97 -1.37
N THR A 225 -15.30 -13.87 -1.50
CA THR A 225 -16.17 -13.63 -2.66
C THR A 225 -15.38 -13.33 -3.94
N LYS A 226 -14.15 -12.81 -3.85
CA LYS A 226 -13.30 -12.54 -5.02
C LYS A 226 -12.80 -13.84 -5.66
N VAL A 227 -12.33 -14.78 -4.83
CA VAL A 227 -11.88 -16.11 -5.28
C VAL A 227 -13.03 -16.83 -6.00
N GLN A 228 -14.23 -16.80 -5.40
CA GLN A 228 -15.39 -17.46 -5.98
C GLN A 228 -15.85 -16.82 -7.30
N ARG A 229 -15.84 -15.48 -7.41
CA ARG A 229 -16.14 -14.79 -8.67
C ARG A 229 -15.15 -15.16 -9.78
N ARG A 230 -13.86 -15.23 -9.46
CA ARG A 230 -12.83 -15.61 -10.46
C ARG A 230 -13.00 -17.07 -10.90
N ALA A 231 -13.25 -17.99 -9.97
CA ALA A 231 -13.53 -19.39 -10.30
C ALA A 231 -14.77 -19.54 -11.19
N SER A 232 -15.87 -18.84 -10.88
CA SER A 232 -17.06 -18.84 -11.73
C SER A 232 -16.79 -18.29 -13.13
N TRP A 233 -16.00 -17.23 -13.25
CA TRP A 233 -15.61 -16.68 -14.55
C TRP A 233 -14.77 -17.69 -15.36
N LEU A 234 -13.81 -18.37 -14.72
CA LEU A 234 -12.99 -19.41 -15.36
C LEU A 234 -13.84 -20.58 -15.84
N ASN A 235 -14.81 -21.04 -15.04
CA ASN A 235 -15.74 -22.08 -15.44
C ASN A 235 -16.59 -21.69 -16.66
N ALA A 236 -16.96 -20.41 -16.77
CA ALA A 236 -17.77 -19.92 -17.88
C ALA A 236 -16.96 -19.68 -19.17
N ASN A 237 -15.69 -19.27 -19.06
CA ASN A 237 -14.93 -18.76 -20.22
C ASN A 237 -13.71 -19.63 -20.60
N VAL A 238 -13.09 -20.31 -19.64
CA VAL A 238 -11.83 -21.04 -19.84
C VAL A 238 -12.02 -22.55 -19.72
N PHE A 239 -12.86 -23.01 -18.78
CA PHE A 239 -13.10 -24.42 -18.51
C PHE A 239 -14.58 -24.82 -18.64
N PRO A 240 -15.27 -24.54 -19.77
CA PRO A 240 -16.69 -24.85 -19.93
C PRO A 240 -16.98 -26.35 -19.82
N ASP A 241 -16.08 -27.20 -20.34
CA ASP A 241 -16.26 -28.65 -20.34
C ASP A 241 -15.82 -29.33 -19.04
N ARG A 242 -15.05 -28.62 -18.20
CA ARG A 242 -14.42 -29.16 -16.98
C ARG A 242 -14.40 -28.12 -15.87
N PRO A 243 -15.57 -27.77 -15.31
CA PRO A 243 -15.64 -26.73 -14.30
C PRO A 243 -14.81 -27.10 -13.06
N ILE A 244 -14.16 -26.08 -12.49
CA ILE A 244 -13.51 -26.12 -11.19
C ILE A 244 -14.59 -26.45 -10.15
N ASP A 245 -14.37 -27.53 -9.40
CA ASP A 245 -15.32 -28.02 -8.40
C ASP A 245 -15.30 -27.18 -7.10
N HIS A 246 -16.37 -27.31 -6.31
CA HIS A 246 -16.52 -26.56 -5.06
C HIS A 246 -15.38 -26.79 -4.07
N GLN A 247 -14.87 -28.03 -3.98
CA GLN A 247 -13.77 -28.36 -3.06
C GLN A 247 -12.46 -27.65 -3.43
N ALA A 248 -12.16 -27.52 -4.72
CA ALA A 248 -11.00 -26.76 -5.19
C ALA A 248 -11.16 -25.26 -4.87
N ILE A 249 -12.37 -24.71 -5.04
CA ILE A 249 -12.66 -23.31 -4.69
C ILE A 249 -12.47 -23.08 -3.18
N GLU A 250 -12.99 -23.97 -2.34
CA GLU A 250 -12.84 -23.89 -0.88
C GLU A 250 -11.37 -24.00 -0.44
N ALA A 251 -10.61 -24.92 -1.03
CA ALA A 251 -9.16 -25.02 -0.79
C ALA A 251 -8.43 -23.73 -1.14
N MET A 252 -8.81 -23.07 -2.23
CA MET A 252 -8.25 -21.79 -2.66
C MET A 252 -8.64 -20.63 -1.73
N MET A 253 -9.85 -20.63 -1.18
CA MET A 253 -10.29 -19.63 -0.20
C MET A 253 -9.45 -19.69 1.08
N ASN A 254 -9.03 -20.89 1.49
CA ASN A 254 -8.18 -21.09 2.67
C ASN A 254 -6.73 -20.58 2.50
N LEU A 255 -6.24 -20.39 1.26
CA LEU A 255 -4.92 -19.81 0.99
C LEU A 255 -4.90 -18.27 1.10
N GLY A 256 -6.06 -17.63 1.11
CA GLY A 256 -6.21 -16.18 0.99
C GLY A 256 -6.22 -15.68 -0.46
N THR A 257 -6.86 -14.53 -0.68
CA THR A 257 -7.16 -14.00 -2.03
C THR A 257 -5.92 -13.82 -2.90
N ALA A 258 -4.84 -13.25 -2.35
CA ALA A 258 -3.67 -12.89 -3.15
C ALA A 258 -3.04 -14.12 -3.81
N ARG A 259 -2.82 -15.19 -3.02
CA ARG A 259 -2.20 -16.42 -3.52
C ARG A 259 -3.14 -17.21 -4.43
N ALA A 260 -4.44 -17.25 -4.09
CA ALA A 260 -5.45 -17.84 -4.94
C ALA A 260 -5.48 -17.19 -6.35
N MET A 261 -5.39 -15.86 -6.42
CA MET A 261 -5.38 -15.14 -7.70
C MET A 261 -4.11 -15.39 -8.53
N GLU A 262 -2.98 -15.67 -7.90
CA GLU A 262 -1.73 -16.03 -8.59
C GLU A 262 -1.84 -17.43 -9.23
N LEU A 263 -2.30 -18.42 -8.47
CA LEU A 263 -2.54 -19.77 -9.00
C LEU A 263 -3.58 -19.80 -10.12
N PHE A 264 -4.58 -18.92 -10.08
CA PHE A 264 -5.51 -18.76 -11.19
C PHE A 264 -4.85 -18.18 -12.45
N LYS A 265 -3.83 -17.32 -12.34
CA LYS A 265 -3.10 -16.78 -13.50
C LYS A 265 -2.20 -17.84 -14.14
N ASP A 266 -1.57 -18.67 -13.33
CA ASP A 266 -0.75 -19.78 -13.83
C ASP A 266 -1.62 -20.77 -14.63
N SER A 267 -2.82 -21.07 -14.11
CA SER A 267 -3.79 -21.94 -14.79
C SER A 267 -4.33 -21.35 -16.09
N ASP A 268 -4.41 -20.02 -16.20
CA ASP A 268 -4.83 -19.28 -17.42
C ASP A 268 -3.74 -19.39 -18.51
N SER A 269 -2.48 -19.26 -18.10
CA SER A 269 -1.32 -19.27 -19.00
C SER A 269 -1.13 -20.63 -19.68
N ASP A 270 -1.38 -21.72 -18.96
CA ASP A 270 -1.26 -23.09 -19.49
C ASP A 270 -2.43 -23.45 -20.43
N ALA A 271 -3.62 -22.84 -20.26
CA ALA A 271 -4.78 -23.12 -21.09
C ALA A 271 -4.67 -22.56 -22.52
N ILE A 272 -3.92 -21.47 -22.70
CA ILE A 272 -3.77 -20.77 -24.00
C ILE A 272 -2.86 -21.55 -24.98
N LEU A 273 -2.04 -22.48 -24.48
CA LEU A 273 -1.06 -23.22 -25.28
C LEU A 273 -1.61 -24.51 -25.93
N VAL A 274 -2.88 -24.85 -25.72
CA VAL A 274 -3.50 -26.01 -26.38
C VAL A 274 -4.15 -25.52 -27.68
N PRO A 275 -3.56 -25.80 -28.87
CA PRO A 275 -4.20 -25.44 -30.13
C PRO A 275 -5.55 -26.16 -30.26
N PRO A 276 -6.57 -25.52 -30.85
CA PRO A 276 -7.85 -26.16 -31.06
C PRO A 276 -7.65 -27.43 -31.89
N LEU A 277 -8.11 -28.57 -31.34
CA LEU A 277 -8.13 -29.83 -32.06
C LEU A 277 -9.13 -29.66 -33.22
N CYS A 278 -8.60 -29.53 -34.45
CA CYS A 278 -9.38 -29.64 -35.68
C CYS A 278 -9.70 -31.10 -35.99
#